data_AF-A0A511T1L5-F1
#
_entry.id   AF-A0A511T1L5-F1
#
_cell.length_a   1.000
_cell.length_b   1.000
_cell.length_c   1.000
_cell.angle_alpha   90.00
_cell.angle_beta   90.00
_cell.angle_gamma   90.00
#
_symmetry.space_group_name_H-M   'P 1'
#
loop_
_entity.id
_entity.type
_entity.pdbx_description
1 polymer ?
#
loop_
_entity_poly.entity_id
_entity_poly.type
_entity_poly.pdbx_seq_one_letter_code
_entity_poly.pdbx_strand_id
1 'polypeptide(L)'
;MSPRELPLLLVRHAEAEEAHVLGDEARALTPEGRALFRQHARKLARLTPLRGIVTSPLVRAVQTAELLAEALGLAQVDVHPALLPRKGAARRILKLAHELGPGFALVGHNPSLEKALALALGDDTRAPDKLRKGTAVALRALADDGGYQLVWWAAPGRSLKRYDTEG
;
A
#
# COMPACT_ATOMS: atom_id res chain seq x y z
N MET A 1 -21.18 0.99 -3.90
CA MET A 1 -20.45 0.74 -2.64
C MET A 1 -20.63 1.96 -1.76
N SER A 2 -21.09 1.78 -0.54
CA SER A 2 -21.10 2.87 0.43
C SER A 2 -19.64 3.27 0.76
N PRO A 3 -19.34 4.52 1.14
CA PRO A 3 -17.99 4.93 1.50
C PRO A 3 -17.36 4.07 2.62
N ARG A 4 -18.19 3.45 3.47
CA ARG A 4 -17.76 2.53 4.55
C ARG A 4 -17.36 1.14 4.05
N GLU A 5 -17.66 0.79 2.80
CA GLU A 5 -17.32 -0.52 2.20
C GLU A 5 -16.01 -0.52 1.42
N LEU A 6 -15.41 0.65 1.17
CA LEU A 6 -14.14 0.72 0.44
C LEU A 6 -12.98 0.25 1.32
N PRO A 7 -12.07 -0.59 0.81
CA PRO A 7 -10.89 -0.97 1.57
C PRO A 7 -9.90 0.20 1.66
N LEU A 8 -9.09 0.18 2.71
CA LEU A 8 -7.79 0.85 2.75
C LEU A 8 -6.75 -0.07 2.08
N LEU A 9 -5.88 0.47 1.22
CA LEU A 9 -4.77 -0.29 0.66
C LEU A 9 -3.45 0.05 1.34
N LEU A 10 -2.69 -0.97 1.74
CA LEU A 10 -1.25 -0.84 1.99
C LEU A 10 -0.50 -1.31 0.75
N VAL A 11 0.38 -0.47 0.21
CA VAL A 11 1.11 -0.76 -1.03
C VAL A 11 2.61 -0.57 -0.80
N ARG A 12 3.41 -1.62 -1.00
CA ARG A 12 4.87 -1.46 -1.02
C ARG A 12 5.30 -0.92 -2.37
N HIS A 13 6.25 0.02 -2.36
CA HIS A 13 6.85 0.53 -3.59
C HIS A 13 7.31 -0.62 -4.54
N ALA A 14 7.24 -0.37 -5.84
CA ALA A 14 7.65 -1.32 -6.87
C ALA A 14 9.17 -1.49 -6.95
N GLU A 15 9.61 -2.35 -7.87
CA GLU A 15 11.03 -2.63 -8.10
C GLU A 15 11.81 -1.36 -8.46
N ALA A 16 12.91 -1.14 -7.75
CA ALA A 16 13.67 0.10 -7.78
C ALA A 16 15.16 -0.23 -7.91
N GLU A 17 15.91 0.72 -8.48
CA GLU A 17 17.36 0.64 -8.64
C GLU A 17 18.02 0.18 -7.34
N GLU A 18 19.11 -0.58 -7.40
CA GLU A 18 19.81 -1.03 -6.19
C GLU A 18 20.51 0.14 -5.48
N ALA A 19 21.06 1.08 -6.24
CA ALA A 19 21.70 2.29 -5.73
C ALA A 19 21.50 3.46 -6.71
N HIS A 20 21.64 4.68 -6.21
CA HIS A 20 21.59 5.91 -7.01
C HIS A 20 22.71 6.86 -6.55
N VAL A 21 23.28 7.63 -7.48
CA VAL A 21 24.44 8.52 -7.23
C VAL A 21 24.16 9.61 -6.19
N LEU A 22 22.89 10.00 -6.04
CA LEU A 22 22.41 10.97 -5.06
C LEU A 22 21.95 10.36 -3.73
N GLY A 23 22.15 9.05 -3.53
CA GLY A 23 21.77 8.32 -2.30
C GLY A 23 20.45 7.57 -2.38
N ASP A 24 20.08 6.86 -1.30
CA ASP A 24 18.93 5.93 -1.26
C ASP A 24 17.60 6.62 -1.60
N GLU A 25 17.42 7.87 -1.14
CA GLU A 25 16.16 8.59 -1.29
C GLU A 25 15.82 8.88 -2.76
N ALA A 26 16.86 9.01 -3.59
CA ALA A 26 16.77 9.30 -5.02
C ALA A 26 16.59 8.06 -5.90
N ARG A 27 16.73 6.85 -5.35
CA ARG A 27 16.54 5.59 -6.10
C ARG A 27 15.16 5.58 -6.75
N ALA A 28 15.16 5.47 -8.07
CA ALA A 28 13.96 5.44 -8.88
C ALA A 28 13.49 4.00 -9.14
N LEU A 29 12.26 3.85 -9.62
CA LEU A 29 11.79 2.57 -10.15
C LEU A 29 12.62 2.19 -11.37
N THR A 30 13.01 0.91 -11.48
CA THR A 30 13.67 0.41 -12.70
C THR A 30 12.67 0.39 -13.86
N PRO A 31 13.13 0.38 -15.13
CA PRO A 31 12.24 0.25 -16.29
C PRO A 31 11.30 -0.97 -16.19
N GLU A 32 11.84 -2.11 -15.77
CA GLU A 32 11.10 -3.37 -15.59
C GLU A 32 10.10 -3.23 -14.44
N GLY A 33 10.52 -2.61 -13.33
CA GLY A 33 9.66 -2.33 -12.18
C GLY A 33 8.45 -1.46 -12.53
N ARG A 34 8.67 -0.41 -13.33
CA ARG A 34 7.60 0.46 -13.85
C ARG A 34 6.65 -0.31 -14.75
N ALA A 35 7.18 -1.08 -15.70
CA ALA A 35 6.37 -1.84 -16.65
C ALA A 35 5.49 -2.88 -15.94
N LEU A 36 6.09 -3.65 -15.04
CA LEU A 36 5.40 -4.68 -14.26
C LEU A 36 4.35 -4.06 -13.32
N PHE A 37 4.70 -2.98 -12.62
CA PHE A 37 3.77 -2.33 -11.72
C PHE A 37 2.63 -1.62 -12.46
N ARG A 38 2.85 -1.03 -13.63
CA ARG A 38 1.76 -0.44 -14.44
C ARG A 38 0.72 -1.48 -14.85
N GLN A 39 1.16 -2.68 -15.24
CA GLN A 39 0.23 -3.78 -15.52
C GLN A 39 -0.54 -4.21 -14.27
N HIS A 40 0.15 -4.25 -13.13
CA HIS A 40 -0.46 -4.57 -11.84
C HIS A 40 -1.47 -3.51 -11.39
N ALA A 41 -1.13 -2.22 -11.49
CA ALA A 41 -1.99 -1.09 -11.14
C ALA A 41 -3.32 -1.12 -11.91
N ARG A 42 -3.29 -1.45 -13.20
CA ARG A 42 -4.52 -1.66 -14.00
C ARG A 42 -5.39 -2.80 -13.46
N LYS A 43 -4.78 -3.86 -12.93
CA LYS A 43 -5.52 -4.95 -12.27
C LYS A 43 -6.11 -4.45 -10.95
N LEU A 44 -5.33 -3.75 -10.12
CA LEU A 44 -5.78 -3.19 -8.84
C LEU A 44 -6.96 -2.22 -9.02
N ALA A 45 -6.90 -1.35 -10.03
CA ALA A 45 -7.97 -0.40 -10.35
C ALA A 45 -9.31 -1.08 -10.69
N ARG A 46 -9.27 -2.31 -11.24
CA ARG A 46 -10.48 -3.13 -11.46
C ARG A 46 -10.98 -3.85 -10.22
N LEU A 47 -10.14 -4.03 -9.20
CA LEU A 47 -10.50 -4.73 -7.96
C LEU A 47 -11.22 -3.82 -6.97
N THR A 48 -10.78 -2.57 -6.87
CA THR A 48 -11.39 -1.62 -5.93
C THR A 48 -11.19 -0.18 -6.38
N PRO A 49 -12.25 0.65 -6.35
CA PRO A 49 -12.09 2.08 -6.55
C PRO A 49 -11.48 2.71 -5.30
N LEU A 50 -10.70 3.78 -5.49
CA LEU A 50 -10.11 4.56 -4.41
C LEU A 50 -10.49 6.03 -4.58
N ARG A 51 -10.46 6.76 -3.46
CA ARG A 51 -10.71 8.20 -3.35
C ARG A 51 -9.42 9.02 -3.41
N GLY A 52 -8.29 8.42 -3.03
CA GLY A 52 -7.02 9.11 -2.98
C GLY A 52 -5.85 8.18 -2.68
N ILE A 53 -4.65 8.70 -2.89
CA ILE A 53 -3.39 7.99 -2.63
C ILE A 53 -2.49 8.89 -1.81
N VAL A 54 -1.94 8.34 -0.73
CA VAL A 54 -0.93 8.99 0.11
C VAL A 54 0.35 8.18 0.04
N THR A 55 1.48 8.84 -0.18
CA THR A 55 2.77 8.19 -0.43
C THR A 55 3.89 8.71 0.45
N SER A 56 4.89 7.86 0.67
CA SER A 56 6.18 8.25 1.21
C SER A 56 6.88 9.26 0.27
N PRO A 57 7.65 10.22 0.79
CA PRO A 57 8.38 11.19 -0.04
C PRO A 57 9.54 10.58 -0.85
N LEU A 58 9.92 9.31 -0.63
CA LEU A 58 11.01 8.69 -1.39
C LEU A 58 10.61 8.43 -2.85
N VAL A 59 11.51 8.72 -3.80
CA VAL A 59 11.22 8.74 -5.25
C VAL A 59 10.52 7.47 -5.74
N ARG A 60 11.04 6.29 -5.38
CA ARG A 60 10.42 4.98 -5.72
C ARG A 60 8.97 4.83 -5.25
N ALA A 61 8.61 5.40 -4.10
CA ALA A 61 7.24 5.32 -3.57
C ALA A 61 6.33 6.32 -4.29
N VAL A 62 6.79 7.54 -4.54
CA VAL A 62 6.07 8.55 -5.34
C VAL A 62 5.77 8.00 -6.74
N GLN A 63 6.77 7.47 -7.44
CA GLN A 63 6.58 6.88 -8.77
C GLN A 63 5.63 5.68 -8.77
N THR A 64 5.63 4.87 -7.71
CA THR A 64 4.66 3.78 -7.56
C THR A 64 3.24 4.34 -7.40
N ALA A 65 3.08 5.38 -6.58
CA ALA A 65 1.80 6.04 -6.35
C ALA A 65 1.25 6.71 -7.62
N GLU A 66 2.09 7.36 -8.41
CA GLU A 66 1.72 7.98 -9.69
C GLU A 66 1.20 6.94 -10.70
N LEU A 67 1.89 5.78 -10.81
CA LEU A 67 1.42 4.69 -11.68
C LEU A 67 0.07 4.11 -11.23
N LEU A 68 -0.18 4.09 -9.91
CA LEU A 68 -1.47 3.67 -9.37
C LEU A 68 -2.56 4.72 -9.62
N ALA A 69 -2.24 6.01 -9.46
CA ALA A 69 -3.13 7.11 -9.76
C ALA A 69 -3.54 7.14 -11.25
N GLU A 70 -2.57 6.96 -12.16
CA GLU A 70 -2.77 6.84 -13.62
C GLU A 70 -3.81 5.75 -13.92
N ALA A 71 -3.67 4.57 -13.31
CA ALA A 71 -4.58 3.45 -13.54
C ALA A 71 -5.99 3.65 -12.94
N LEU A 72 -6.11 4.44 -11.87
CA LEU A 72 -7.37 4.74 -11.19
C LEU A 72 -8.06 6.00 -11.74
N GLY A 73 -7.40 6.77 -12.60
CA GLY A 73 -7.90 8.08 -13.05
C GLY A 73 -7.93 9.13 -11.94
N LEU A 74 -7.06 9.02 -10.93
CA LEU A 74 -6.98 9.97 -9.82
C LEU A 74 -6.00 11.10 -10.16
N ALA A 75 -6.42 12.34 -9.89
CA ALA A 75 -5.62 13.53 -10.17
C ALA A 75 -4.62 13.89 -9.06
N GLN A 76 -4.82 13.38 -7.84
CA GLN A 76 -4.06 13.80 -6.66
C GLN A 76 -3.34 12.61 -5.99
N VAL A 77 -2.06 12.82 -5.72
CA VAL A 77 -1.22 11.98 -4.86
C VAL A 77 -0.64 12.88 -3.78
N ASP A 78 -0.97 12.60 -2.52
CA ASP A 78 -0.48 13.39 -1.39
C ASP A 78 0.77 12.75 -0.80
N VAL A 79 1.74 13.58 -0.41
CA VAL A 79 2.98 13.12 0.21
C VAL A 79 2.88 13.28 1.72
N HIS A 80 3.21 12.21 2.47
CA HIS A 80 3.16 12.26 3.93
C HIS A 80 4.40 11.61 4.58
N PRO A 81 5.10 12.32 5.50
CA PRO A 81 6.31 11.81 6.16
C PRO A 81 6.07 10.60 7.09
N ALA A 82 4.82 10.29 7.45
CA ALA A 82 4.49 9.12 8.27
C ALA A 82 4.90 7.80 7.58
N LEU A 83 4.93 7.80 6.24
CA LEU A 83 5.29 6.66 5.39
C LEU A 83 6.81 6.51 5.17
N LEU A 84 7.66 7.35 5.76
CA LEU A 84 9.12 7.17 5.73
C LEU A 84 9.56 5.90 6.50
N PRO A 85 10.56 5.14 6.02
CA PRO A 85 11.06 3.94 6.67
C PRO A 85 11.94 4.25 7.89
N ARG A 86 11.34 4.82 8.95
CA ARG A 86 12.02 5.21 10.20
C ARG A 86 11.51 4.42 11.40
N LYS A 87 12.25 4.46 12.52
CA LYS A 87 11.80 3.86 13.79
C LYS A 87 10.38 4.37 14.15
N GLY A 88 9.52 3.45 14.57
CA GLY A 88 8.12 3.74 14.92
C GLY A 88 7.18 4.01 13.72
N ALA A 89 7.62 3.83 12.47
CA ALA A 89 6.79 4.10 11.30
C ALA A 89 5.51 3.27 11.27
N ALA A 90 5.55 2.01 11.73
CA ALA A 90 4.39 1.13 11.75
C ALA A 90 3.17 1.75 12.47
N ARG A 91 3.37 2.28 13.69
CA ARG A 91 2.32 2.95 14.47
C ARG A 91 1.84 4.25 13.82
N ARG A 92 2.73 5.00 13.17
CA ARG A 92 2.38 6.22 12.43
C ARG A 92 1.56 5.92 11.17
N ILE A 93 1.90 4.86 10.45
CA ILE A 93 1.16 4.39 9.27
C ILE A 93 -0.24 3.96 9.68
N LEU A 94 -0.37 3.20 10.78
CA LEU A 94 -1.67 2.79 11.29
C LEU A 94 -2.52 3.99 11.76
N LYS A 95 -1.93 4.94 12.48
CA LYS A 95 -2.61 6.20 12.85
C LYS A 95 -3.12 6.95 11.61
N LEU A 96 -2.27 7.11 10.60
CA LEU A 96 -2.63 7.77 9.33
C LEU A 96 -3.76 7.02 8.61
N ALA A 97 -3.73 5.68 8.61
CA ALA A 97 -4.80 4.86 8.05
C ALA A 97 -6.16 5.14 8.73
N HIS A 98 -6.18 5.27 10.06
CA HIS A 98 -7.39 5.63 10.80
C HIS A 98 -7.89 7.04 10.49
N GLU A 99 -6.98 8.00 10.37
CA GLU A 99 -7.30 9.40 10.06
C GLU A 99 -7.92 9.56 8.67
N LEU A 100 -7.37 8.85 7.66
CA LEU A 100 -7.88 8.89 6.28
C LEU A 100 -9.16 8.07 6.09
N GLY A 101 -9.25 6.92 6.79
CA GLY A 101 -10.34 5.98 6.67
C GLY A 101 -10.37 5.23 5.32
N PRO A 102 -11.52 4.64 4.97
CA PRO A 102 -11.66 3.75 3.82
C PRO A 102 -11.44 4.44 2.47
N GLY A 103 -11.02 3.66 1.46
CA GLY A 103 -10.85 4.13 0.09
C GLY A 103 -9.56 4.90 -0.19
N PHE A 104 -8.57 4.87 0.72
CA PHE A 104 -7.24 5.42 0.46
C PHE A 104 -6.20 4.31 0.23
N ALA A 105 -5.22 4.57 -0.64
CA ALA A 105 -3.99 3.79 -0.70
C ALA A 105 -2.85 4.50 0.03
N LEU A 106 -2.10 3.75 0.82
CA LEU A 106 -0.88 4.17 1.52
C LEU A 106 0.32 3.47 0.90
N VAL A 107 1.16 4.23 0.19
CA VAL A 107 2.33 3.72 -0.53
C VAL A 107 3.61 3.94 0.28
N GLY A 108 4.32 2.86 0.62
CA GLY A 108 5.46 2.92 1.53
C GLY A 108 6.47 1.79 1.36
N HIS A 109 7.10 1.42 2.49
CA HIS A 109 8.31 0.58 2.51
C HIS A 109 8.25 -0.53 3.56
N ASN A 110 8.94 -1.63 3.30
CA ASN A 110 9.24 -2.62 4.32
C ASN A 110 10.51 -2.24 5.11
N PRO A 111 10.63 -2.65 6.38
CA PRO A 111 9.69 -3.51 7.13
C PRO A 111 8.49 -2.76 7.74
N SER A 112 8.38 -1.44 7.55
CA SER A 112 7.35 -0.62 8.20
C SER A 112 5.92 -1.01 7.83
N LEU A 113 5.65 -1.33 6.56
CA LEU A 113 4.33 -1.76 6.09
C LEU A 113 3.93 -3.13 6.65
N GLU A 114 4.84 -4.11 6.64
CA GLU A 114 4.56 -5.43 7.23
C GLU A 114 4.26 -5.33 8.73
N LYS A 115 5.00 -4.47 9.45
CA LYS A 115 4.73 -4.19 10.87
C LYS A 115 3.41 -3.44 11.08
N ALA A 116 3.08 -2.48 10.22
CA ALA A 116 1.79 -1.78 10.28
C ALA A 116 0.63 -2.73 10.01
N LEU A 117 0.79 -3.65 9.05
CA LEU A 117 -0.18 -4.68 8.74
C LEU A 117 -0.40 -5.63 9.91
N ALA A 118 0.68 -6.10 10.56
CA ALA A 118 0.56 -6.95 11.75
C ALA A 118 -0.21 -6.21 12.88
N LEU A 119 0.15 -4.95 13.16
CA LEU A 119 -0.60 -4.14 14.14
C LEU A 119 -2.08 -3.99 13.77
N ALA A 120 -2.38 -3.79 12.49
CA ALA A 120 -3.75 -3.61 11.99
C ALA A 120 -4.60 -4.88 12.14
N LEU A 121 -3.98 -6.06 12.01
CA LEU A 121 -4.63 -7.37 12.13
C LEU A 121 -4.60 -7.94 13.57
N GLY A 122 -4.03 -7.19 14.53
CA GLY A 122 -3.74 -7.65 15.88
C GLY A 122 -2.30 -8.16 16.02
N ASP A 123 -1.58 -7.67 17.05
CA ASP A 123 -0.13 -7.80 17.28
C ASP A 123 0.43 -9.24 17.25
N ASP A 124 -0.43 -10.27 17.42
CA ASP A 124 -0.06 -11.69 17.41
C ASP A 124 -0.13 -12.36 16.03
N THR A 125 -0.61 -11.65 15.01
CA THR A 125 -0.74 -12.20 13.65
C THR A 125 0.47 -11.81 12.80
N ARG A 126 1.22 -12.82 12.33
CA ARG A 126 2.17 -12.60 11.24
C ARG A 126 1.38 -12.33 9.96
N ALA A 127 1.87 -11.40 9.14
CA ALA A 127 1.34 -11.21 7.79
C ALA A 127 1.28 -12.58 7.06
N PRO A 128 0.16 -12.93 6.41
CA PRO A 128 -0.04 -14.27 5.85
C PRO A 128 0.86 -14.56 4.64
N ASP A 129 1.50 -13.54 4.08
CA ASP A 129 2.49 -13.67 3.01
C ASP A 129 3.53 -12.53 3.11
N LYS A 130 4.60 -12.63 2.34
CA LYS A 130 5.64 -11.61 2.22
C LYS A 130 5.16 -10.45 1.35
N LEU A 131 5.31 -9.22 1.84
CA LEU A 131 4.94 -8.01 1.13
C LEU A 131 6.05 -7.67 0.13
N ARG A 132 5.98 -8.28 -1.06
CA ARG A 132 6.96 -8.09 -2.14
C ARG A 132 6.88 -6.66 -2.69
N LYS A 133 7.94 -6.23 -3.39
CA LYS A 133 7.94 -4.94 -4.09
C LYS A 133 6.72 -4.89 -5.04
N GLY A 134 5.93 -3.81 -4.96
CA GLY A 134 4.69 -3.63 -5.71
C GLY A 134 3.46 -4.39 -5.20
N THR A 135 3.56 -5.13 -4.09
CA THR A 135 2.39 -5.78 -3.48
C THR A 135 1.42 -4.75 -2.91
N ALA A 136 0.13 -4.95 -3.16
CA ALA A 136 -0.97 -4.23 -2.54
C ALA A 136 -1.81 -5.19 -1.69
N VAL A 137 -2.23 -4.73 -0.51
CA VAL A 137 -3.02 -5.47 0.46
C VAL A 137 -4.24 -4.65 0.82
N ALA A 138 -5.44 -5.22 0.69
CA ALA A 138 -6.68 -4.54 1.06
C ALA A 138 -7.12 -4.89 2.47
N LEU A 139 -7.42 -3.85 3.23
CA LEU A 139 -7.86 -3.90 4.59
C LEU A 139 -9.23 -3.24 4.71
N ARG A 140 -10.14 -3.85 5.45
CA ARG A 140 -11.44 -3.28 5.79
C ARG A 140 -11.47 -2.98 7.28
N ALA A 141 -11.85 -1.77 7.65
CA ALA A 141 -11.94 -1.38 9.06
C ALA A 141 -13.05 -2.18 9.76
N LEU A 142 -12.81 -2.57 11.00
CA LEU A 142 -13.80 -3.14 11.90
C LEU A 142 -14.48 -2.03 12.70
N ALA A 143 -15.75 -2.21 13.08
CA ALA A 143 -16.59 -1.15 13.62
C ALA A 143 -16.20 -0.69 15.04
N ASP A 144 -15.63 -1.58 15.86
CA ASP A 144 -15.71 -1.42 17.32
C ASP A 144 -14.35 -1.25 18.03
N ASP A 145 -13.21 -1.42 17.35
CA ASP A 145 -11.90 -1.49 18.01
C ASP A 145 -10.71 -0.84 17.26
N GLY A 146 -10.96 -0.24 16.09
CA GLY A 146 -9.86 0.24 15.23
C GLY A 146 -9.00 -0.91 14.66
N GLY A 147 -9.50 -2.14 14.69
CA GLY A 147 -8.92 -3.26 13.97
C GLY A 147 -9.21 -3.19 12.48
N TYR A 148 -8.47 -3.99 11.73
CA TYR A 148 -8.72 -4.25 10.32
C TYR A 148 -8.83 -5.75 10.09
N GLN A 149 -9.62 -6.10 9.08
CA GLN A 149 -9.63 -7.42 8.49
C GLN A 149 -8.95 -7.39 7.12
N LEU A 150 -8.15 -8.42 6.83
CA LEU A 150 -7.57 -8.62 5.51
C LEU A 150 -8.65 -9.11 4.53
N VAL A 151 -8.76 -8.44 3.38
CA VAL A 151 -9.75 -8.77 2.34
C VAL A 151 -9.09 -9.50 1.17
N TRP A 152 -7.97 -8.97 0.68
CA TRP A 152 -7.22 -9.59 -0.41
C TRP A 152 -5.77 -9.17 -0.43
N TRP A 153 -4.96 -9.97 -1.13
CA TRP A 153 -3.54 -9.78 -1.32
C TRP A 153 -3.16 -9.94 -2.79
N ALA A 154 -2.55 -8.90 -3.37
CA ALA A 154 -2.24 -8.84 -4.79
C ALA A 154 -0.78 -8.46 -5.01
N ALA A 155 0.03 -9.40 -5.50
CA ALA A 155 1.42 -9.16 -5.87
C ALA A 155 1.58 -9.15 -7.41
N PRO A 156 2.49 -8.32 -7.96
CA PRO A 156 2.74 -8.30 -9.39
C PRO A 156 3.16 -9.68 -9.91
N GLY A 157 2.59 -10.09 -11.05
CA GLY A 157 2.87 -11.40 -11.66
C GLY A 157 2.33 -12.62 -10.90
N ARG A 158 1.48 -12.43 -9.88
CA ARG A 158 0.87 -13.52 -9.10
C ARG A 158 -0.66 -13.46 -9.17
N SER A 159 -1.30 -14.59 -8.92
CA SER A 159 -2.74 -14.67 -8.74
C SER A 159 -3.18 -13.89 -7.50
N LEU A 160 -4.35 -13.23 -7.58
CA LEU A 160 -4.99 -12.59 -6.45
C LEU A 160 -5.33 -13.65 -5.39
N LYS A 161 -5.01 -13.38 -4.13
CA LYS A 161 -5.49 -14.17 -3.00
C LYS A 161 -6.61 -13.40 -2.31
N ARG A 162 -7.78 -14.02 -2.18
CA ARG A 162 -8.89 -13.48 -1.39
C ARG A 162 -8.88 -14.14 -0.01
N TYR A 163 -9.26 -13.38 0.99
CA TYR A 163 -9.41 -13.85 2.36
C TYR A 163 -10.89 -13.69 2.68
N ASP A 164 -11.58 -14.82 2.82
CA ASP A 164 -12.99 -14.84 3.16
C ASP A 164 -13.19 -14.45 4.61
N THR A 165 -14.27 -13.71 4.86
CA THR A 165 -14.72 -13.31 6.19
C THR A 165 -16.08 -13.94 6.39
N GLU A 166 -16.09 -15.25 6.62
CA GLU A 166 -17.19 -15.91 7.33
C GLU A 166 -16.69 -16.26 8.73
N GLY A 167 -17.27 -15.59 9.70
CA GLY A 167 -17.09 -15.74 11.14
C GLY A 167 -18.15 -14.89 11.81
#